data_AF-V9FGB7-F1
#
_entry.id   AF-V9FGB7-F1
#
_cell.length_a   1.000
_cell.length_b   1.000
_cell.length_c   1.000
_cell.angle_alpha   90.00
_cell.angle_beta   90.00
_cell.angle_gamma   90.00
#
_symmetry.space_group_name_H-M   'P 1'
#
loop_
_entity.id
_entity.type
_entity.pdbx_description
1 polymer ?
#
loop_
_entity_poly.entity_id
_entity_poly.type
_entity_poly.pdbx_seq_one_letter_code
_entity_poly.pdbx_strand_id
1 'polypeptide(L)'
;MPQTGVTVQAGGVVYNVIMLKAMRSWQTAIFRFVGIESAMKWVEKYDETAWTTDDSIWTEGVADKATLIDFLKQVNVLGDIYDATGFCRETPLESSSMDLGIKAIIQRPSEGATMFTVPSEILRYPWYDTKANQNHPVWSKLKMAAASMDLSRDSSVKLFFIGVIHYDWNHWFSQDAGASTFDDTESPKRFRFTRIDLAPQLDDYNCGVFVLLFIDLQLYGVQVTGLDSESLSREAMEFFRYRHLSLILASM
;
A
#
# COMPACT_ATOMS: atom_id res chain seq x y z
N MET A 1 -18.72 25.58 6.78
CA MET A 1 -19.13 26.90 6.26
C MET A 1 -18.23 27.26 5.08
N PRO A 2 -18.77 27.70 3.93
CA PRO A 2 -17.93 28.23 2.85
C PRO A 2 -17.23 29.51 3.36
N GLN A 3 -15.93 29.66 3.14
CA GLN A 3 -15.23 30.91 3.40
C GLN A 3 -15.63 31.96 2.35
N THR A 4 -16.81 32.55 2.51
CA THR A 4 -17.23 33.76 1.79
C THR A 4 -16.54 34.96 2.42
N GLY A 5 -15.69 35.67 1.66
CA GLY A 5 -15.15 36.99 2.04
C GLY A 5 -13.63 37.15 2.07
N VAL A 6 -12.85 36.08 1.86
CA VAL A 6 -11.40 36.21 1.76
C VAL A 6 -11.01 36.46 0.29
N THR A 7 -10.36 37.58 0.03
CA THR A 7 -9.81 37.94 -1.28
C THR A 7 -8.32 38.26 -1.17
N VAL A 8 -7.54 37.87 -2.17
CA VAL A 8 -6.10 38.14 -2.25
C VAL A 8 -5.86 39.10 -3.42
N GLN A 9 -5.11 40.17 -3.19
CA GLN A 9 -4.70 41.09 -4.25
C GLN A 9 -3.24 40.82 -4.63
N ALA A 10 -2.99 40.57 -5.92
CA ALA A 10 -1.66 40.38 -6.46
C ALA A 10 -1.56 41.04 -7.85
N GLY A 11 -0.55 41.88 -8.07
CA GLY A 11 -0.34 42.55 -9.36
C GLY A 11 -1.50 43.44 -9.81
N GLY A 12 -2.28 43.99 -8.88
CA GLY A 12 -3.47 44.80 -9.18
C GLY A 12 -4.75 44.00 -9.45
N VAL A 13 -4.70 42.66 -9.46
CA VAL A 13 -5.86 41.78 -9.64
C VAL A 13 -6.32 41.24 -8.29
N VAL A 14 -7.65 41.22 -8.06
CA VAL A 14 -8.27 40.66 -6.85
C VAL A 14 -8.83 39.27 -7.14
N TYR A 15 -8.32 38.26 -6.43
CA TYR A 15 -8.76 36.88 -6.53
C TYR A 15 -9.59 36.50 -5.32
N ASN A 16 -10.76 35.88 -5.54
CA ASN A 16 -11.51 35.25 -4.45
C ASN A 16 -10.98 33.84 -4.17
N VAL A 17 -11.26 33.30 -2.97
CA VAL A 17 -10.80 31.95 -2.58
C VAL A 17 -11.29 30.84 -3.53
N ILE A 18 -12.47 30.99 -4.14
CA ILE A 18 -13.01 29.99 -5.08
C ILE A 18 -12.12 29.91 -6.33
N MET A 19 -11.74 31.07 -6.88
CA MET A 19 -10.83 31.17 -8.01
C MET A 19 -9.46 30.58 -7.66
N LEU A 20 -8.89 30.92 -6.50
CA LEU A 20 -7.59 30.38 -6.07
C LEU A 20 -7.63 28.85 -5.89
N LYS A 21 -8.72 28.31 -5.33
CA LYS A 21 -8.93 26.86 -5.24
C LYS A 21 -9.01 26.22 -6.62
N ALA A 22 -9.78 26.80 -7.54
CA ALA A 22 -9.88 26.31 -8.91
C ALA A 22 -8.52 26.35 -9.62
N MET A 23 -7.75 27.43 -9.50
CA MET A 23 -6.40 27.54 -10.07
C MET A 23 -5.45 26.49 -9.48
N ARG A 24 -5.50 26.26 -8.16
CA ARG A 24 -4.70 25.21 -7.51
C ARG A 24 -5.09 23.83 -8.02
N SER A 25 -6.39 23.52 -8.12
CA SER A 25 -6.87 22.26 -8.67
C SER A 25 -6.45 22.08 -10.13
N TRP A 26 -6.53 23.12 -10.95
CA TRP A 26 -6.06 23.09 -12.34
C TRP A 26 -4.56 22.80 -12.43
N GLN A 27 -3.75 23.48 -11.61
CA GLN A 27 -2.31 23.24 -11.57
C GLN A 27 -2.00 21.78 -11.18
N THR A 28 -2.67 21.26 -10.15
CA THR A 28 -2.54 19.87 -9.73
C THR A 28 -2.97 18.90 -10.84
N ALA A 29 -4.11 19.16 -11.51
CA ALA A 29 -4.61 18.32 -12.58
C ALA A 29 -3.61 18.22 -13.74
N ILE A 30 -3.00 19.33 -14.17
CA ILE A 30 -2.02 19.33 -15.27
C ILE A 30 -0.84 18.40 -14.97
N PHE A 31 -0.23 18.52 -13.79
CA PHE A 31 0.88 17.63 -13.40
C PHE A 31 0.45 16.17 -13.32
N ARG A 32 -0.77 15.92 -12.83
CA ARG A 32 -1.29 14.57 -12.67
C ARG A 32 -1.71 13.93 -14.00
N PHE A 33 -2.15 14.69 -15.00
CA PHE A 33 -2.34 14.18 -16.37
C PHE A 33 -1.03 13.67 -16.96
N VAL A 34 0.07 14.43 -16.79
CA VAL A 34 1.41 13.96 -17.20
C VAL A 34 1.77 12.66 -16.47
N GLY A 35 1.45 12.56 -15.18
CA GLY A 35 1.64 11.33 -14.41
C GLY A 35 0.89 10.12 -14.96
N ILE A 36 -0.37 10.30 -15.39
CA ILE A 36 -1.17 9.24 -16.03
C ILE A 36 -0.55 8.83 -17.37
N GLU A 37 -0.15 9.78 -18.20
CA GLU A 37 0.50 9.47 -19.48
C GLU A 37 1.82 8.70 -19.28
N SER A 38 2.62 9.09 -18.29
CA SER A 38 3.83 8.36 -17.91
C SER A 38 3.53 6.95 -17.42
N ALA A 39 2.48 6.77 -16.61
CA ALA A 39 2.04 5.46 -16.14
C ALA A 39 1.61 4.56 -17.31
N MET A 40 0.83 5.08 -18.25
CA MET A 40 0.43 4.33 -19.46
C MET A 40 1.63 3.88 -20.29
N LYS A 41 2.60 4.79 -20.51
CA LYS A 41 3.86 4.44 -21.22
C LYS A 41 4.69 3.37 -20.50
N TRP A 42 4.65 3.36 -19.16
CA TRP A 42 5.31 2.33 -18.38
C TRP A 42 4.60 0.98 -18.57
N VAL A 43 3.27 0.94 -18.49
CA VAL A 43 2.45 -0.27 -18.75
C VAL A 43 2.68 -0.82 -20.16
N GLU A 44 2.77 0.04 -21.18
CA GLU A 44 3.08 -0.39 -22.56
C GLU A 44 4.42 -1.12 -22.66
N LYS A 45 5.44 -0.60 -21.96
CA LYS A 45 6.83 -1.11 -21.97
C LYS A 45 7.06 -2.32 -21.09
N TYR A 46 6.20 -2.55 -20.09
CA TYR A 46 6.33 -3.68 -19.15
C TYR A 46 6.48 -5.01 -19.90
N ASP A 47 7.43 -5.86 -19.54
CA ASP A 47 7.60 -7.18 -20.17
C ASP A 47 6.92 -8.25 -19.32
N GLU A 48 5.76 -8.73 -19.78
CA GLU A 48 4.98 -9.79 -19.12
C GLU A 48 5.71 -11.15 -19.09
N THR A 49 6.79 -11.30 -19.89
CA THR A 49 7.58 -12.54 -19.97
C THR A 49 8.85 -12.51 -19.14
N ALA A 50 9.25 -11.34 -18.62
CA ALA A 50 10.49 -11.17 -17.87
C ALA A 50 10.49 -11.95 -16.55
N TRP A 51 9.33 -12.08 -15.91
CA TRP A 51 9.18 -12.88 -14.70
C TRP A 51 7.94 -13.76 -14.79
N THR A 52 8.09 -15.02 -14.36
CA THR A 52 7.00 -15.99 -14.35
C THR A 52 6.94 -16.68 -12.99
N THR A 53 5.75 -17.17 -12.67
CA THR A 53 5.49 -17.88 -11.42
C THR A 53 4.62 -19.08 -11.67
N ASP A 54 4.92 -20.15 -10.93
CA ASP A 54 4.18 -21.41 -11.00
C ASP A 54 2.85 -21.32 -10.24
N ASP A 55 2.69 -20.33 -9.34
CA ASP A 55 1.49 -20.18 -8.51
C ASP A 55 0.51 -19.15 -9.11
N SER A 56 -0.63 -19.65 -9.57
CA SER A 56 -1.70 -18.86 -10.19
C SER A 56 -2.26 -17.75 -9.29
N ILE A 57 -2.08 -17.82 -7.98
CA ILE A 57 -2.56 -16.80 -7.04
C ILE A 57 -1.99 -15.40 -7.34
N TRP A 58 -0.77 -15.36 -7.89
CA TRP A 58 -0.05 -14.14 -8.18
C TRP A 58 -0.64 -13.42 -9.40
N THR A 59 -1.11 -14.17 -10.40
CA THR A 59 -1.69 -13.64 -11.63
C THR A 59 -3.20 -13.47 -11.55
N GLU A 60 -3.85 -14.03 -10.54
CA GLU A 60 -5.29 -13.87 -10.30
C GLU A 60 -5.66 -12.38 -10.08
N GLY A 61 -6.62 -11.91 -10.88
CA GLY A 61 -7.14 -10.53 -10.85
C GLY A 61 -6.22 -9.51 -11.52
N VAL A 62 -5.10 -9.93 -12.10
CA VAL A 62 -4.20 -9.04 -12.84
C VAL A 62 -4.74 -8.81 -14.25
N ALA A 63 -4.94 -7.55 -14.60
CA ALA A 63 -5.43 -7.10 -15.89
C ALA A 63 -4.31 -7.14 -16.93
N ASP A 64 -4.68 -7.48 -18.17
CA ASP A 64 -3.78 -7.29 -19.31
C ASP A 64 -3.47 -5.81 -19.54
N LYS A 65 -2.40 -5.52 -20.30
CA LYS A 65 -1.97 -4.14 -20.57
C LYS A 65 -3.06 -3.25 -21.13
N ALA A 66 -3.88 -3.74 -22.06
CA ALA A 66 -4.89 -2.92 -22.71
C ALA A 66 -5.98 -2.52 -21.71
N THR A 67 -6.45 -3.49 -20.93
CA THR A 67 -7.41 -3.26 -19.84
C THR A 67 -6.84 -2.30 -18.78
N LEU A 68 -5.58 -2.48 -18.38
CA LEU A 68 -4.94 -1.63 -17.37
C LEU A 68 -4.76 -0.18 -17.86
N ILE A 69 -4.41 0.00 -19.13
CA ILE A 69 -4.37 1.31 -19.78
C ILE A 69 -5.76 1.96 -19.79
N ASP A 70 -6.82 1.21 -20.05
CA ASP A 70 -8.18 1.73 -20.04
C ASP A 70 -8.66 2.11 -18.63
N PHE A 71 -8.20 1.42 -17.57
CA PHE A 71 -8.42 1.88 -16.21
C PHE A 71 -7.67 3.18 -15.91
N LEU A 72 -6.40 3.31 -16.33
CA LEU A 72 -5.61 4.53 -16.13
C LEU A 72 -6.27 5.77 -16.76
N LYS A 73 -6.90 5.62 -17.93
CA LYS A 73 -7.65 6.72 -18.59
C LYS A 73 -8.88 7.18 -17.79
N GLN A 74 -9.42 6.32 -16.94
CA GLN A 74 -10.61 6.60 -16.12
C GLN A 74 -10.28 7.19 -14.75
N VAL A 75 -8.99 7.23 -14.37
CA VAL A 75 -8.56 7.76 -13.08
C VAL A 75 -8.93 9.23 -12.95
N ASN A 76 -9.69 9.57 -11.92
CA ASN A 76 -9.91 10.95 -11.53
C ASN A 76 -8.58 11.54 -11.04
N VAL A 77 -7.94 12.39 -11.86
CA VAL A 77 -6.66 13.02 -11.55
C VAL A 77 -6.67 13.85 -10.26
N LEU A 78 -7.82 14.33 -9.79
CA LEU A 78 -7.92 15.06 -8.52
C LEU A 78 -8.30 14.16 -7.34
N GLY A 79 -8.61 12.88 -7.59
CA GLY A 79 -8.94 11.92 -6.56
C GLY A 79 -7.71 11.23 -5.97
N ASP A 80 -7.94 10.47 -4.90
CA ASP A 80 -6.89 9.75 -4.16
C ASP A 80 -6.34 8.56 -4.95
N ILE A 81 -7.15 7.94 -5.80
CA ILE A 81 -6.74 6.80 -6.65
C ILE A 81 -5.60 7.17 -7.61
N TYR A 82 -5.42 8.45 -7.94
CA TYR A 82 -4.26 8.90 -8.72
C TYR A 82 -2.93 8.43 -8.12
N ASP A 83 -2.83 8.32 -6.79
CA ASP A 83 -1.60 7.93 -6.10
C ASP A 83 -1.21 6.47 -6.38
N ALA A 84 -2.10 5.65 -6.98
CA ALA A 84 -1.77 4.34 -7.53
C ALA A 84 -0.71 4.43 -8.65
N THR A 85 -0.60 5.56 -9.34
CA THR A 85 0.46 5.78 -10.34
C THR A 85 1.88 5.72 -9.77
N GLY A 86 2.04 5.82 -8.44
CA GLY A 86 3.32 5.61 -7.75
C GLY A 86 3.93 4.23 -7.98
N PHE A 87 3.11 3.22 -8.29
CA PHE A 87 3.59 1.88 -8.65
C PHE A 87 4.32 1.85 -10.00
N CYS A 88 4.04 2.78 -10.93
CA CYS A 88 4.59 2.81 -12.29
C CYS A 88 6.00 3.46 -12.40
N ARG A 89 6.65 3.73 -11.26
CA ARG A 89 7.89 4.53 -11.22
C ARG A 89 9.00 3.75 -10.54
N GLU A 90 10.22 3.99 -10.99
CA GLU A 90 11.45 3.63 -10.26
C GLU A 90 11.68 4.63 -9.11
N THR A 91 10.64 4.85 -8.30
CA THR A 91 10.69 5.73 -7.14
C THR A 91 10.08 5.03 -5.93
N PRO A 92 10.53 5.37 -4.71
CA PRO A 92 9.91 4.91 -3.49
C PRO A 92 8.41 5.18 -3.50
N LEU A 93 7.62 4.24 -2.99
CA LEU A 93 6.19 4.45 -2.83
C LEU A 93 5.93 5.54 -1.78
N GLU A 94 4.97 6.42 -2.04
CA GLU A 94 4.49 7.36 -1.03
C GLU A 94 3.47 6.66 -0.12
N SER A 95 3.20 7.23 1.06
CA SER A 95 2.29 6.63 2.04
C SER A 95 0.89 6.37 1.50
N SER A 96 0.39 7.23 0.62
CA SER A 96 -0.92 7.04 -0.01
C SER A 96 -0.91 5.88 -1.01
N SER A 97 0.16 5.70 -1.78
CA SER A 97 0.34 4.52 -2.63
C SER A 97 0.41 3.24 -1.80
N MET A 98 1.10 3.27 -0.65
CA MET A 98 1.17 2.15 0.30
C MET A 98 -0.21 1.79 0.84
N ASP A 99 -0.98 2.78 1.30
CA ASP A 99 -2.32 2.57 1.84
C ASP A 99 -3.27 1.98 0.78
N LEU A 100 -3.16 2.42 -0.49
CA LEU A 100 -3.90 1.82 -1.60
C LEU A 100 -3.49 0.36 -1.86
N GLY A 101 -2.19 0.07 -1.83
CA GLY A 101 -1.67 -1.30 -1.98
C GLY A 101 -2.18 -2.23 -0.90
N ILE A 102 -2.09 -1.82 0.37
CA ILE A 102 -2.61 -2.59 1.51
C ILE A 102 -4.12 -2.81 1.33
N LYS A 103 -4.87 -1.76 0.97
CA LYS A 103 -6.32 -1.86 0.75
C LYS A 103 -6.65 -2.90 -0.33
N ALA A 104 -5.94 -2.89 -1.46
CA ALA A 104 -6.16 -3.86 -2.53
C ALA A 104 -5.84 -5.31 -2.08
N ILE A 105 -4.81 -5.50 -1.25
CA ILE A 105 -4.47 -6.81 -0.69
C ILE A 105 -5.56 -7.34 0.24
N ILE A 106 -6.04 -6.51 1.18
CA ILE A 106 -7.00 -6.94 2.21
C ILE A 106 -8.44 -7.07 1.71
N GLN A 107 -8.77 -6.47 0.57
CA GLN A 107 -10.11 -6.59 -0.04
C GLN A 107 -10.33 -7.92 -0.76
N ARG A 108 -9.25 -8.62 -1.14
CA ARG A 108 -9.29 -9.93 -1.81
C ARG A 108 -9.73 -11.10 -0.91
N PRO A 109 -9.29 -11.24 0.35
CA PRO A 109 -9.82 -12.28 1.23
C PRO A 109 -11.26 -11.94 1.63
N SER A 110 -12.22 -12.52 0.92
CA SER A 110 -13.64 -12.14 1.03
C SER A 110 -14.40 -12.86 2.15
N GLU A 111 -13.87 -13.94 2.75
CA GLU A 111 -14.56 -14.67 3.82
C GLU A 111 -13.57 -15.24 4.85
N GLY A 112 -13.86 -15.07 6.15
CA GLY A 112 -13.13 -15.71 7.25
C GLY A 112 -12.00 -14.89 7.91
N ALA A 113 -11.81 -13.62 7.56
CA ALA A 113 -10.86 -12.75 8.27
C ALA A 113 -11.39 -11.31 8.47
N THR A 114 -11.14 -10.75 9.65
CA THR A 114 -11.36 -9.32 9.96
C THR A 114 -10.00 -8.63 10.03
N MET A 115 -9.81 -7.58 9.22
CA MET A 115 -8.53 -6.90 9.07
C MET A 115 -8.62 -5.45 9.53
N PHE A 116 -7.64 -5.02 10.33
CA PHE A 116 -7.47 -3.63 10.77
C PHE A 116 -6.16 -3.10 10.22
N THR A 117 -6.24 -1.97 9.52
CA THR A 117 -5.07 -1.25 9.01
C THR A 117 -4.89 0.07 9.72
N VAL A 118 -3.64 0.46 9.92
CA VAL A 118 -3.28 1.81 10.38
C VAL A 118 -2.74 2.59 9.19
N PRO A 119 -3.31 3.76 8.85
CA PRO A 119 -2.79 4.59 7.76
C PRO A 119 -1.29 4.86 7.91
N SER A 120 -0.54 4.69 6.82
CA SER A 120 0.93 4.72 6.84
C SER A 120 1.49 6.06 7.31
N GLU A 121 0.77 7.16 7.05
CA GLU A 121 1.12 8.50 7.55
C GLU A 121 1.15 8.63 9.09
N ILE A 122 0.36 7.81 9.81
CA ILE A 122 0.33 7.84 11.28
C ILE A 122 1.58 7.20 11.88
N LEU A 123 2.17 6.23 11.17
CA LEU A 123 3.35 5.48 11.61
C LEU A 123 4.64 6.00 10.95
N ARG A 124 4.68 7.31 10.69
CA ARG A 124 5.86 8.00 10.15
C ARG A 124 6.68 8.61 11.29
N TYR A 125 7.83 8.02 11.57
CA TYR A 125 8.71 8.48 12.65
C TYR A 125 9.93 9.21 12.09
N PRO A 126 10.24 10.45 12.53
CA PRO A 126 11.45 11.16 12.13
C PRO A 126 12.74 10.42 12.53
N TRP A 127 12.67 9.63 13.61
CA TRP A 127 13.76 8.79 14.08
C TRP A 127 13.15 7.51 14.67
N TYR A 128 13.57 6.35 14.19
CA TYR A 128 13.03 5.07 14.65
C TYR A 128 13.78 4.58 15.88
N ASP A 129 13.24 4.84 17.06
CA ASP A 129 13.71 4.21 18.29
C ASP A 129 12.92 2.91 18.53
N THR A 130 13.61 1.79 18.31
CA THR A 130 13.08 0.42 18.54
C THR A 130 12.52 0.23 19.95
N LYS A 131 13.06 0.92 20.97
CA LYS A 131 12.59 0.82 22.36
C LYS A 131 11.38 1.71 22.63
N ALA A 132 11.30 2.88 22.00
CA ALA A 132 10.16 3.79 22.15
C ALA A 132 8.92 3.25 21.43
N ASN A 133 9.08 2.66 20.24
CA ASN A 133 7.95 2.13 19.47
C ASN A 133 7.26 0.96 20.19
N GLN A 134 8.00 0.03 20.79
CA GLN A 134 7.39 -1.08 21.57
C GLN A 134 6.48 -0.59 22.71
N ASN A 135 6.75 0.61 23.24
CA ASN A 135 5.99 1.24 24.33
C ASN A 135 4.98 2.28 23.82
N HIS A 136 4.78 2.43 22.51
CA HIS A 136 3.89 3.44 21.96
C HIS A 136 2.43 3.17 22.35
N PRO A 137 1.66 4.17 22.82
CA PRO A 137 0.27 3.98 23.29
C PRO A 137 -0.69 3.43 22.23
N VAL A 138 -0.34 3.52 20.94
CA VAL A 138 -1.16 2.93 19.86
C VAL A 138 -1.32 1.42 20.04
N TRP A 139 -0.28 0.72 20.50
CA TRP A 139 -0.31 -0.73 20.67
C TRP A 139 -1.23 -1.14 21.81
N SER A 140 -1.28 -0.39 22.91
CA SER A 140 -2.22 -0.66 24.00
C SER A 140 -3.66 -0.36 23.60
N LYS A 141 -3.90 0.68 22.79
CA LYS A 141 -5.22 0.99 22.22
C LYS A 141 -5.69 -0.10 21.25
N LEU A 142 -4.83 -0.57 20.35
CA LEU A 142 -5.12 -1.69 19.46
C LEU A 142 -5.42 -2.97 20.25
N LYS A 143 -4.66 -3.24 21.32
CA LYS A 143 -4.92 -4.37 22.22
C LYS A 143 -6.28 -4.27 22.93
N MET A 144 -6.64 -3.08 23.43
CA MET A 144 -7.95 -2.88 24.07
C MET A 144 -9.09 -3.03 23.06
N ALA A 145 -8.93 -2.48 21.85
CA ALA A 145 -9.90 -2.64 20.78
C ALA A 145 -10.09 -4.12 20.40
N ALA A 146 -9.00 -4.86 20.23
CA ALA A 146 -9.03 -6.31 19.95
C ALA A 146 -9.69 -7.10 21.09
N ALA A 147 -9.38 -6.78 22.35
CA ALA A 147 -9.95 -7.46 23.52
C ALA A 147 -11.43 -7.15 23.76
N SER A 148 -11.92 -6.01 23.27
CA SER A 148 -13.34 -5.63 23.34
C SER A 148 -14.20 -6.29 22.27
N MET A 149 -13.59 -6.95 21.28
CA MET A 149 -14.29 -7.71 20.26
C MET A 149 -14.66 -9.10 20.82
N ASP A 150 -15.90 -9.53 20.63
CA ASP A 150 -16.35 -10.87 21.02
C ASP A 150 -15.86 -11.91 20.00
N LEU A 151 -14.59 -12.31 20.17
CA LEU A 151 -13.90 -13.28 19.32
C LEU A 151 -14.18 -14.73 19.72
N SER A 152 -14.96 -14.93 20.80
CA SER A 152 -15.27 -16.24 21.34
C SER A 152 -16.39 -16.96 20.59
N ARG A 153 -17.14 -16.24 19.73
CA ARG A 153 -18.32 -16.76 19.05
C ARG A 153 -18.07 -17.46 17.72
N ASP A 154 -16.90 -17.29 17.11
CA ASP A 154 -16.63 -17.88 15.80
C ASP A 154 -15.14 -18.19 15.64
N SER A 155 -14.74 -19.43 15.93
CA SER A 155 -13.36 -19.93 15.78
C SER A 155 -12.88 -19.96 14.31
N SER A 156 -13.75 -19.56 13.38
CA SER A 156 -13.52 -19.48 11.94
C SER A 156 -12.94 -18.12 11.50
N VAL A 157 -13.06 -17.06 12.32
CA VAL A 157 -12.67 -15.69 11.94
C VAL A 157 -11.24 -15.36 12.41
N LYS A 158 -10.31 -15.23 11.46
CA LYS A 158 -8.94 -14.78 11.73
C LYS A 158 -8.89 -13.25 11.86
N LEU A 159 -8.12 -12.73 12.82
CA LEU A 159 -7.92 -11.28 12.99
C LEU A 159 -6.51 -10.87 12.58
N PHE A 160 -6.39 -9.82 11.78
CA PHE A 160 -5.09 -9.26 11.39
C PHE A 160 -5.01 -7.77 11.71
N PHE A 161 -3.87 -7.35 12.27
CA PHE A 161 -3.50 -5.94 12.45
C PHE A 161 -2.26 -5.67 11.60
N ILE A 162 -2.44 -4.83 10.57
CA ILE A 162 -1.39 -4.50 9.60
C ILE A 162 -0.99 -3.05 9.82
N GLY A 163 0.29 -2.82 10.10
CA GLY A 163 0.90 -1.51 10.24
C GLY A 163 2.21 -1.44 9.47
N VAL A 164 2.33 -0.44 8.60
CA VAL A 164 3.57 -0.16 7.87
C VAL A 164 4.23 1.06 8.50
N ILE A 165 5.52 0.95 8.79
CA ILE A 165 6.32 1.97 9.47
C ILE A 165 7.29 2.59 8.47
N HIS A 166 7.35 3.91 8.44
CA HIS A 166 8.34 4.64 7.67
C HIS A 166 9.60 4.88 8.54
N TYR A 167 10.70 4.23 8.18
CA TYR A 167 12.02 4.38 8.78
C TYR A 167 12.75 5.48 7.97
N ASP A 168 13.28 6.51 8.65
CA ASP A 168 14.22 7.52 8.11
C ASP A 168 13.89 8.36 6.85
N TRP A 169 12.62 8.59 6.55
CA TRP A 169 12.16 9.42 5.40
C TRP A 169 12.40 8.80 4.01
N ASN A 170 13.20 7.73 3.87
CA ASN A 170 13.51 7.09 2.60
C ASN A 170 13.34 5.55 2.62
N HIS A 171 12.92 4.94 3.73
CA HIS A 171 12.83 3.48 3.86
C HIS A 171 11.49 3.00 4.47
N TRP A 172 10.84 2.03 3.83
CA TRP A 172 9.63 1.38 4.36
C TRP A 172 9.99 0.08 5.08
N PHE A 173 9.38 -0.16 6.25
CA PHE A 173 9.46 -1.42 7.00
C PHE A 173 8.07 -1.86 7.45
N SER A 174 7.72 -3.14 7.29
CA SER A 174 6.48 -3.70 7.84
C SER A 174 6.70 -4.22 9.25
N GLN A 175 5.81 -3.86 10.17
CA GLN A 175 5.71 -4.54 11.45
C GLN A 175 4.36 -5.25 11.52
N ASP A 176 4.35 -6.53 11.19
CA ASP A 176 3.17 -7.38 11.44
C ASP A 176 3.10 -7.75 12.92
N ALA A 177 2.00 -7.37 13.55
CA ALA A 177 1.53 -7.98 14.78
C ALA A 177 0.48 -9.04 14.40
N GLY A 178 0.94 -10.16 13.82
CA GLY A 178 0.08 -11.30 13.54
C GLY A 178 -0.51 -11.87 14.84
N ALA A 179 -1.84 -11.85 14.96
CA ALA A 179 -2.54 -12.79 15.81
C ALA A 179 -2.56 -14.12 15.04
N SER A 180 -1.76 -15.09 15.48
CA SER A 180 -1.89 -16.46 14.99
C SER A 180 -3.24 -17.02 15.43
N THR A 181 -3.75 -17.94 14.63
CA THR A 181 -4.85 -18.87 14.92
C THR A 181 -5.00 -19.16 16.42
N PHE A 182 -6.20 -18.89 16.95
CA PHE A 182 -6.65 -19.38 18.24
C PHE A 182 -6.66 -20.91 18.20
N ASP A 183 -5.60 -21.54 18.70
CA ASP A 183 -5.61 -22.94 19.08
C ASP A 183 -5.87 -22.99 20.58
N ASP A 184 -7.00 -23.57 20.95
CA ASP A 184 -7.61 -23.54 22.27
C ASP A 184 -7.00 -24.64 23.15
N THR A 185 -5.68 -24.61 23.35
CA THR A 185 -5.03 -25.44 24.39
C THR A 185 -3.73 -24.80 24.92
N GLU A 186 -3.84 -24.28 26.16
CA GLU A 186 -2.75 -24.07 27.13
C GLU A 186 -1.46 -23.35 26.70
N SER A 187 -1.47 -22.00 26.64
CA SER A 187 -0.31 -21.15 27.00
C SER A 187 -0.63 -19.64 26.91
N PRO A 188 0.10 -18.76 27.62
CA PRO A 188 -0.24 -17.33 27.68
C PRO A 188 0.02 -16.66 26.32
N LYS A 189 -1.06 -16.24 25.65
CA LYS A 189 -1.18 -15.29 24.53
C LYS A 189 0.15 -14.60 24.10
N ARG A 190 0.98 -15.33 23.35
CA ARG A 190 2.21 -14.79 22.75
C ARG A 190 1.89 -14.29 21.34
N PHE A 191 1.97 -12.99 21.12
CA PHE A 191 2.04 -12.43 19.77
C PHE A 191 3.32 -12.97 19.10
N ARG A 192 3.19 -13.74 18.03
CA ARG A 192 4.33 -14.20 17.24
C ARG A 192 4.64 -13.13 16.21
N PHE A 193 5.76 -12.43 16.39
CA PHE A 193 6.36 -11.65 15.31
C PHE A 193 6.98 -12.64 14.33
N THR A 194 6.36 -12.82 13.16
CA THR A 194 6.94 -13.67 12.11
C THR A 194 7.92 -12.83 11.32
N ARG A 195 9.21 -13.07 11.51
CA ARG A 195 10.25 -12.58 10.60
C ARG A 195 10.31 -13.56 9.43
N ILE A 196 9.87 -13.14 8.25
CA ILE A 196 10.22 -13.85 7.01
C ILE A 196 11.52 -13.24 6.53
N ASP A 197 12.55 -14.06 6.41
CA ASP A 197 13.79 -13.65 5.75
C ASP A 197 13.53 -13.62 4.23
N LEU A 198 13.03 -12.49 3.75
CA LEU A 198 13.04 -12.16 2.32
C LEU A 198 14.46 -11.82 1.90
N ALA A 199 14.78 -12.05 0.62
CA ALA A 199 16.04 -11.60 0.05
C ALA A 199 16.19 -10.07 0.26
N PRO A 200 17.41 -9.59 0.57
CA PRO A 200 17.62 -8.17 0.80
C PRO A 200 17.27 -7.38 -0.48
N GLN A 201 16.59 -6.25 -0.31
CA GLN A 201 16.36 -5.32 -1.40
C GLN A 201 17.71 -4.84 -1.96
N LEU A 202 17.84 -4.85 -3.29
CA LEU A 202 19.08 -4.50 -3.98
C LEU A 202 19.04 -3.12 -4.65
N ASP A 203 17.85 -2.54 -4.80
CA ASP A 203 17.62 -1.18 -5.28
C ASP A 203 17.24 -0.22 -4.13
N ASP A 204 17.08 1.07 -4.41
CA ASP A 204 16.74 2.12 -3.44
C ASP A 204 15.26 2.54 -3.46
N TYR A 205 14.40 1.86 -4.24
CA TYR A 205 13.03 2.32 -4.51
C TYR A 205 11.91 1.28 -4.32
N ASN A 206 12.22 -0.02 -4.20
CA ASN A 206 11.23 -1.09 -4.03
C ASN A 206 10.90 -1.47 -2.58
N CYS A 207 11.48 -0.81 -1.56
CA CYS A 207 11.24 -1.13 -0.14
C CYS A 207 9.75 -1.25 0.21
N GLY A 208 8.91 -0.34 -0.31
CA GLY A 208 7.45 -0.40 -0.13
C GLY A 208 6.80 -1.61 -0.82
N VAL A 209 7.28 -2.00 -2.01
CA VAL A 209 6.78 -3.18 -2.73
C VAL A 209 7.16 -4.46 -2.00
N PHE A 210 8.37 -4.56 -1.45
CA PHE A 210 8.78 -5.67 -0.59
C PHE A 210 7.89 -5.80 0.66
N VAL A 211 7.49 -4.67 1.26
CA VAL A 211 6.54 -4.66 2.37
C VAL A 211 5.17 -5.19 1.96
N LEU A 212 4.63 -4.74 0.82
CA LEU A 212 3.35 -5.23 0.31
C LEU A 212 3.41 -6.73 -0.02
N LEU A 213 4.50 -7.18 -0.62
CA LEU A 213 4.76 -8.60 -0.88
C LEU A 213 4.80 -9.42 0.41
N PHE A 214 5.45 -8.91 1.45
CA PHE A 214 5.49 -9.56 2.75
C PHE A 214 4.07 -9.75 3.34
N ILE A 215 3.21 -8.73 3.22
CA ILE A 215 1.81 -8.82 3.67
C ILE A 215 1.06 -9.88 2.85
N ASP A 216 1.23 -9.90 1.52
CA ASP A 216 0.64 -10.94 0.66
C ASP A 216 1.08 -12.35 1.09
N LEU A 217 2.39 -12.57 1.32
CA LEU A 217 2.93 -13.87 1.75
C LEU A 217 2.32 -14.35 3.08
N GLN A 218 2.13 -13.44 4.05
CA GLN A 218 1.54 -13.77 5.35
C GLN A 218 0.06 -14.11 5.24
N LEU A 219 -0.68 -13.39 4.40
CA LEU A 219 -2.13 -13.59 4.26
C LEU A 219 -2.47 -14.84 3.46
N TYR A 220 -1.73 -15.10 2.39
CA TYR A 220 -2.03 -16.20 1.47
C TYR A 220 -1.19 -17.45 1.70
N GLY A 221 -0.11 -17.39 2.49
CA GLY A 221 0.70 -18.55 2.84
C GLY A 221 1.45 -19.17 1.66
N VAL A 222 1.63 -18.40 0.58
CA VAL A 222 2.28 -18.81 -0.66
C VAL A 222 3.76 -18.41 -0.66
N GLN A 223 4.55 -18.98 -1.57
CA GLN A 223 5.97 -18.66 -1.73
C GLN A 223 6.19 -17.89 -3.02
N VAL A 224 7.24 -17.08 -3.05
CA VAL A 224 7.67 -16.34 -4.25
C VAL A 224 9.01 -16.88 -4.67
N THR A 225 9.12 -17.26 -5.94
CA THR A 225 10.35 -17.74 -6.58
C THR A 225 11.11 -16.59 -7.23
N GLY A 226 12.42 -16.76 -7.43
CA GLY A 226 13.24 -15.79 -8.17
C GLY A 226 13.67 -14.56 -7.37
N LEU A 227 13.57 -14.57 -6.04
CA LEU A 227 14.15 -13.53 -5.17
C LEU A 227 15.64 -13.79 -4.85
N ASP A 228 16.18 -14.92 -5.30
CA ASP A 228 17.51 -15.43 -4.97
C ASP A 228 18.63 -14.86 -5.86
N SER A 229 18.30 -14.17 -6.96
CA SER A 229 19.26 -13.47 -7.81
C SER A 229 18.84 -12.02 -8.07
N GLU A 230 19.83 -11.15 -8.32
CA GLU A 230 19.59 -9.71 -8.48
C GLU A 230 18.70 -9.38 -9.69
N SER A 231 18.94 -10.02 -10.84
CA SER A 231 18.15 -9.79 -12.05
C SER A 231 16.71 -10.25 -11.87
N LEU A 232 16.51 -11.47 -11.38
CA LEU A 232 15.18 -12.04 -11.17
C LEU A 232 14.41 -11.27 -10.07
N SER A 233 15.09 -10.78 -9.03
CA SER A 233 14.44 -9.96 -8.00
C SER A 233 13.92 -8.64 -8.56
N ARG A 234 14.61 -8.02 -9.52
CA ARG A 234 14.16 -6.78 -10.15
C ARG A 234 12.93 -7.03 -11.02
N GLU A 235 12.97 -8.06 -11.86
CA GLU A 235 11.86 -8.46 -12.72
C GLU A 235 10.63 -8.87 -11.88
N ALA A 236 10.85 -9.55 -10.75
CA ALA A 236 9.80 -9.84 -9.77
C ALA A 236 9.18 -8.56 -9.19
N MET A 237 9.99 -7.59 -8.77
CA MET A 237 9.47 -6.32 -8.22
C MET A 237 8.71 -5.50 -9.26
N GLU A 238 9.13 -5.52 -10.53
CA GLU A 238 8.38 -4.91 -11.62
C GLU A 238 7.02 -5.59 -11.81
N PHE A 239 6.98 -6.93 -11.77
CA PHE A 239 5.71 -7.67 -11.76
C PHE A 239 4.83 -7.28 -10.58
N PHE A 240 5.37 -7.21 -9.35
CA PHE A 240 4.55 -6.85 -8.18
C PHE A 240 4.03 -5.41 -8.24
N ARG A 241 4.80 -4.47 -8.78
CA ARG A 241 4.32 -3.12 -9.08
C ARG A 241 3.16 -3.14 -10.06
N TYR A 242 3.31 -3.87 -11.16
CA TYR A 242 2.26 -4.03 -12.17
C TYR A 242 0.99 -4.65 -11.56
N ARG A 243 1.16 -5.72 -10.79
CA ARG A 243 0.08 -6.42 -10.09
C ARG A 243 -0.66 -5.50 -9.13
N HIS A 244 0.03 -4.79 -8.24
CA HIS A 244 -0.63 -3.91 -7.28
C HIS A 244 -1.38 -2.76 -7.98
N LEU A 245 -0.76 -2.15 -8.99
CA LEU A 245 -1.45 -1.15 -9.83
C LEU A 245 -2.75 -1.72 -10.41
N SER A 246 -2.67 -2.91 -11.01
CA SER A 246 -3.84 -3.58 -11.58
C SER A 246 -4.92 -3.84 -10.56
N LEU A 247 -4.58 -4.41 -9.40
CA LEU A 247 -5.56 -4.74 -8.37
C LEU A 247 -6.23 -3.49 -7.79
N ILE A 248 -5.47 -2.39 -7.61
CA ILE A 248 -6.02 -1.11 -7.14
C ILE A 248 -6.99 -0.56 -8.17
N LEU A 249 -6.59 -0.48 -9.44
CA LEU A 249 -7.39 0.14 -10.49
C LEU A 249 -8.62 -0.68 -10.88
N ALA A 250 -8.55 -2.01 -10.79
CA ALA A 250 -9.70 -2.89 -10.99
C ALA A 250 -10.77 -2.74 -9.88
N SER A 251 -10.43 -2.12 -8.74
CA SER A 251 -11.35 -1.87 -7.62
C SER A 251 -12.04 -0.51 -7.65
N MET A 252 -11.76 0.31 -8.68
CA MET A 252 -12.41 1.62 -8.93
C MET A 252 -13.89 1.47 -9.26
#